data_AF-A0A662Z9F0-F1
#
_entry.id   AF-A0A662Z9F0-F1
#
_cell.length_a   1.000
_cell.length_b   1.000
_cell.length_c   1.000
_cell.angle_alpha   90.00
_cell.angle_beta   90.00
_cell.angle_gamma   90.00
#
_symmetry.space_group_name_H-M   'P 1'
#
loop_
_entity.id
_entity.type
_entity.pdbx_description
1 polymer ?
#
loop_
_entity_poly.entity_id
_entity_poly.type
_entity_poly.pdbx_seq_one_letter_code
_entity_poly.pdbx_strand_id
1 'polypeptide(L)'
;MKKSFLLLSMVFSVVLNGCALEDETAEKIVVPVEEKQEYSSKAEETFTEYAKKCTTGDMSAAPKVVHMYVSSLQTDDFDKNTALPELEDSSVLEYEVKPYEYQKVNTNLIYEMCIQKAVSEGHQEYLNYFVSRGTVSAKIARQFYSEDLINDGAYWSRRVTNLLGLKTGYYIMGRLFCNNEKTFAIGADLLKESAKLGDENAKQYLFDIAFNNNVFEKLSKNKDSLKD
;
A
#
# COMPACT_ATOMS: atom_id res chain seq x y z
N MET A 1 -16.97 -80.08 -2.39
CA MET A 1 -16.89 -79.60 -3.80
C MET A 1 -18.16 -78.78 -4.04
N LYS A 2 -18.21 -77.50 -4.41
CA LYS A 2 -17.30 -76.54 -5.07
C LYS A 2 -17.61 -75.18 -4.37
N LYS A 3 -16.72 -74.42 -3.71
CA LYS A 3 -15.46 -73.80 -4.17
C LYS A 3 -15.53 -73.28 -5.60
N SER A 4 -16.46 -72.37 -5.91
CA SER A 4 -16.42 -71.57 -7.16
C SER A 4 -17.33 -70.34 -7.21
N PHE A 5 -17.76 -69.77 -6.07
CA PHE A 5 -18.60 -68.55 -6.11
C PHE A 5 -17.99 -67.30 -5.44
N LEU A 6 -16.74 -67.40 -4.96
CA LEU A 6 -16.04 -66.33 -4.23
C LEU A 6 -14.89 -65.70 -5.04
N LEU A 7 -14.79 -65.99 -6.33
CA LEU A 7 -13.70 -65.51 -7.21
C LEU A 7 -14.16 -64.51 -8.27
N LEU A 8 -15.45 -64.16 -8.32
CA LEU A 8 -15.98 -63.21 -9.32
C LEU A 8 -16.24 -61.79 -8.77
N SER A 9 -16.06 -61.55 -7.47
CA SER A 9 -16.23 -60.22 -6.86
C SER A 9 -14.91 -59.49 -6.56
N MET A 10 -13.75 -60.11 -6.82
CA MET A 10 -12.43 -59.57 -6.46
C MET A 10 -11.62 -59.01 -7.64
N VAL A 11 -12.19 -58.98 -8.85
CA VAL A 11 -11.48 -58.45 -10.05
C VAL A 11 -12.01 -57.07 -10.48
N PHE A 12 -13.14 -56.60 -9.93
CA PHE A 12 -13.69 -55.28 -10.29
C PHE A 12 -13.21 -54.13 -9.39
N SER A 13 -12.38 -54.40 -8.38
CA SER A 13 -11.85 -53.38 -7.46
C SER A 13 -10.43 -52.90 -7.80
N VAL A 14 -9.86 -53.33 -8.93
CA VAL A 14 -8.48 -52.97 -9.33
C VAL A 14 -8.44 -51.93 -10.47
N VAL A 15 -9.59 -51.51 -11.00
CA VAL A 15 -9.66 -50.53 -12.12
C VAL A 15 -10.02 -49.11 -11.65
N LEU A 16 -10.07 -48.85 -10.34
CA LEU A 16 -10.33 -47.50 -9.78
C LEU A 16 -9.20 -46.96 -8.90
N ASN A 17 -8.03 -47.62 -8.87
CA ASN A 17 -6.84 -47.05 -8.26
C ASN A 17 -5.99 -46.34 -9.31
N GLY A 18 -6.16 -45.02 -9.37
CA GLY A 18 -5.09 -44.08 -9.65
C GLY A 18 -4.45 -44.17 -11.04
N CYS A 19 -5.14 -43.64 -12.05
CA CYS A 19 -4.41 -42.75 -12.95
C CYS A 19 -4.03 -41.52 -12.12
N ALA A 20 -2.92 -41.60 -11.38
CA ALA A 20 -2.12 -40.42 -11.17
C ALA A 20 -1.60 -40.09 -12.57
N LEU A 21 -2.29 -39.20 -13.28
CA LEU A 21 -1.61 -38.36 -14.25
C LEU A 21 -0.47 -37.73 -13.46
N GLU A 22 0.76 -38.17 -13.72
CA GLU A 22 1.92 -37.35 -13.45
C GLU A 22 1.66 -36.05 -14.22
N ASP A 23 1.17 -35.07 -13.48
CA ASP A 23 1.01 -33.74 -13.99
C ASP A 23 2.42 -33.19 -14.17
N GLU A 24 2.99 -33.35 -15.37
CA GLU A 24 4.24 -32.72 -15.77
C GLU A 24 4.13 -31.18 -15.77
N THR A 25 2.94 -30.62 -15.51
CA THR A 25 2.72 -29.18 -15.26
C THR A 25 2.56 -28.82 -13.79
N ALA A 26 2.79 -29.75 -12.86
CA ALA A 26 3.03 -29.41 -11.46
C ALA A 26 4.37 -28.66 -11.38
N GLU A 27 4.32 -27.36 -11.71
CA GLU A 27 5.27 -26.36 -11.27
C GLU A 27 5.49 -26.67 -9.80
N LYS A 28 6.69 -27.16 -9.46
CA LYS A 28 7.12 -27.23 -8.07
C LYS A 28 6.78 -25.87 -7.51
N ILE A 29 5.84 -25.83 -6.58
CA ILE A 29 5.64 -24.66 -5.74
C ILE A 29 6.95 -24.58 -4.97
N VAL A 30 7.92 -23.89 -5.56
CA VAL A 30 9.08 -23.38 -4.86
C VAL A 30 8.44 -22.39 -3.92
N VAL A 31 8.15 -22.86 -2.70
CA VAL A 31 7.88 -21.98 -1.58
C VAL A 31 9.05 -21.01 -1.60
N PRO A 32 8.83 -19.73 -1.95
CA PRO A 32 9.91 -18.78 -1.98
C PRO A 32 10.56 -18.88 -0.60
N VAL A 33 11.87 -19.15 -0.57
CA VAL A 33 12.65 -18.96 0.65
C VAL A 33 12.24 -17.57 1.13
N GLU A 34 11.62 -17.46 2.32
CA GLU A 34 11.20 -16.17 2.86
C GLU A 34 12.39 -15.23 2.70
N GLU A 35 12.32 -14.31 1.74
CA GLU A 35 13.34 -13.29 1.59
C GLU A 35 13.35 -12.57 2.93
N LYS A 36 14.50 -12.56 3.60
CA LYS A 36 14.66 -11.80 4.82
C LYS A 36 14.27 -10.37 4.49
N GLN A 37 13.12 -9.94 4.98
CA GLN A 37 12.63 -8.59 4.79
C GLN A 37 13.67 -7.64 5.37
N GLU A 38 14.30 -6.86 4.50
CA GLU A 38 15.25 -5.85 4.92
C GLU A 38 14.47 -4.65 5.47
N TYR A 39 14.64 -4.37 6.76
CA TYR A 39 13.99 -3.26 7.42
C TYR A 39 14.90 -2.03 7.39
N SER A 40 14.33 -0.87 7.10
CA SER A 40 15.11 0.38 7.10
C SER A 40 15.37 0.94 8.50
N SER A 41 14.64 0.46 9.50
CA SER A 41 14.77 0.91 10.89
C SER A 41 14.27 -0.14 11.89
N LYS A 42 14.61 0.04 13.17
CA LYS A 42 14.04 -0.76 14.25
C LYS A 42 12.54 -0.52 14.45
N ALA A 43 12.08 0.69 14.11
CA ALA A 43 10.67 1.07 14.17
C ALA A 43 9.86 0.24 13.16
N GLU A 44 10.35 0.15 11.92
CA GLU A 44 9.76 -0.65 10.83
C GLU A 44 9.72 -2.15 11.16
N GLU A 45 10.81 -2.68 11.72
CA GLU A 45 10.88 -4.07 12.17
C GLU A 45 9.83 -4.36 13.25
N THR A 46 9.79 -3.52 14.30
CA THR A 46 8.86 -3.67 15.42
C THR A 46 7.40 -3.55 14.96
N PHE A 47 7.12 -2.59 14.08
CA PHE A 47 5.81 -2.43 13.45
C PHE A 47 5.39 -3.71 12.72
N THR A 48 6.29 -4.25 11.90
CA THR A 48 6.02 -5.45 11.11
C THR A 48 5.79 -6.67 12.01
N GLU A 49 6.51 -6.79 13.12
CA GLU A 49 6.30 -7.88 14.10
C GLU A 49 4.89 -7.83 14.71
N TYR A 50 4.45 -6.67 15.19
CA TYR A 50 3.10 -6.51 15.75
C TYR A 50 2.02 -6.70 14.68
N ALA A 51 2.24 -6.18 13.46
CA ALA A 51 1.32 -6.37 12.36
C ALA A 51 1.20 -7.86 11.97
N LYS A 52 2.30 -8.62 11.96
CA LYS A 52 2.30 -10.07 11.75
C LYS A 52 1.47 -10.79 12.81
N LYS A 53 1.67 -10.49 14.11
CA LYS A 53 0.88 -11.07 15.21
C LYS A 53 -0.63 -10.84 15.01
N CYS A 54 -1.00 -9.62 14.66
CA CYS A 54 -2.38 -9.29 14.33
C CYS A 54 -2.90 -10.10 13.13
N THR A 55 -2.16 -10.16 12.01
CA THR A 55 -2.60 -10.92 10.83
C THR A 55 -2.77 -12.42 11.10
N THR A 56 -2.04 -12.99 12.05
CA THR A 56 -2.13 -14.42 12.43
C THR A 56 -3.17 -14.70 13.52
N GLY A 57 -3.88 -13.69 14.02
CA GLY A 57 -5.03 -13.85 14.92
C GLY A 57 -4.87 -13.26 16.32
N ASP A 58 -3.72 -12.69 16.67
CA ASP A 58 -3.54 -12.02 17.97
C ASP A 58 -4.05 -10.58 17.93
N MET A 59 -5.34 -10.42 18.26
CA MET A 59 -6.01 -9.10 18.21
C MET A 59 -5.52 -8.13 19.28
N SER A 60 -4.83 -8.59 20.33
CA SER A 60 -4.21 -7.70 21.32
C SER A 60 -3.14 -6.79 20.70
N ALA A 61 -2.58 -7.19 19.56
CA ALA A 61 -1.61 -6.39 18.81
C ALA A 61 -2.25 -5.27 17.97
N ALA A 62 -3.53 -5.39 17.59
CA ALA A 62 -4.18 -4.46 16.65
C ALA A 62 -4.20 -2.99 17.14
N PRO A 63 -4.48 -2.69 18.42
CA PRO A 63 -4.39 -1.31 18.91
C PRO A 63 -3.00 -0.72 18.70
N LYS A 64 -1.95 -1.46 19.06
CA LYS A 64 -0.57 -1.00 18.95
C LYS A 64 -0.16 -0.76 17.50
N VAL A 65 -0.57 -1.63 16.59
CA VAL A 65 -0.38 -1.46 15.13
C VAL A 65 -1.04 -0.17 14.64
N VAL A 66 -2.28 0.12 15.04
CA VAL A 66 -2.97 1.37 14.68
C VAL A 66 -2.24 2.60 15.21
N HIS A 67 -1.83 2.59 16.48
CA HIS A 67 -1.09 3.69 17.08
C HIS A 67 0.23 3.97 16.35
N MET A 68 1.02 2.93 16.06
CA MET A 68 2.25 3.08 15.30
C MET A 68 1.96 3.60 13.89
N TYR A 69 1.02 3.00 13.17
CA TYR A 69 0.70 3.42 11.80
C TYR A 69 0.31 4.91 11.74
N VAL A 70 -0.56 5.34 12.65
CA VAL A 70 -1.01 6.74 12.76
C VAL A 70 0.13 7.68 13.20
N SER A 71 1.06 7.24 14.05
CA SER A 71 2.17 8.09 14.50
C SER A 71 3.14 8.49 13.38
N SER A 72 3.21 7.70 12.30
CA SER A 72 3.98 8.06 11.10
C SER A 72 3.26 9.03 10.16
N LEU A 73 1.94 9.24 10.33
CA LEU A 73 1.19 10.22 9.54
C LEU A 73 1.47 11.64 10.03
N GLN A 74 1.39 12.63 9.14
CA GLN A 74 1.47 14.03 9.55
C GLN A 74 0.18 14.46 10.28
N THR A 75 0.28 15.50 11.13
CA THR A 75 -0.75 15.94 12.09
C THR A 75 -2.17 16.12 11.51
N ASP A 76 -2.30 16.45 10.23
CA ASP A 76 -3.60 16.68 9.57
C ASP A 76 -4.03 15.53 8.63
N ASP A 77 -3.23 14.47 8.54
CA ASP A 77 -3.45 13.34 7.64
C ASP A 77 -4.21 12.18 8.28
N PHE A 78 -4.38 12.23 9.60
CA PHE A 78 -5.35 11.44 10.34
C PHE A 78 -6.59 12.27 10.73
N ASP A 79 -7.76 11.64 10.81
CA ASP A 79 -8.98 12.33 11.25
C ASP A 79 -8.94 12.51 12.77
N LYS A 80 -8.82 13.76 13.23
CA LYS A 80 -8.76 14.12 14.66
C LYS A 80 -10.02 13.75 15.43
N ASN A 81 -11.14 13.49 14.75
CA ASN A 81 -12.37 13.02 15.39
C ASN A 81 -12.40 11.50 15.59
N THR A 82 -11.49 10.77 14.94
CA THR A 82 -11.38 9.32 15.12
C THR A 82 -10.57 9.05 16.39
N ALA A 83 -11.24 8.49 17.40
CA ALA A 83 -10.57 8.05 18.62
C ALA A 83 -9.60 6.90 18.31
N LEU A 84 -8.39 6.96 18.85
CA LEU A 84 -7.45 5.84 18.78
C LEU A 84 -7.91 4.72 19.73
N PRO A 85 -7.68 3.45 19.36
CA PRO A 85 -8.05 2.31 20.21
C PRO A 85 -7.27 2.34 21.52
N GLU A 86 -7.85 1.81 22.59
CA GLU A 86 -7.18 1.75 23.89
C GLU A 86 -5.98 0.79 23.85
N LEU A 87 -4.89 1.17 24.51
CA LEU A 87 -3.71 0.32 24.67
C LEU A 87 -3.79 -0.41 26.01
N GLU A 88 -3.69 -1.74 25.98
CA GLU A 88 -3.67 -2.57 27.20
C GLU A 88 -2.37 -2.39 28.01
N ASP A 89 -1.28 -2.04 27.33
CA ASP A 89 0.04 -1.78 27.93
C ASP A 89 0.51 -0.36 27.55
N SER A 90 0.88 0.42 28.56
CA SER A 90 1.40 1.79 28.41
C SER A 90 2.85 1.84 27.93
N SER A 91 3.45 0.70 27.54
CA SER A 91 4.81 0.64 26.99
C SER A 91 4.93 1.52 25.74
N VAL A 92 5.49 2.71 25.95
CA VAL A 92 5.82 3.66 24.88
C VAL A 92 6.97 3.07 24.07
N LEU A 93 6.71 2.77 22.80
CA LEU A 93 7.77 2.46 21.85
C LEU A 93 8.38 3.78 21.38
N GLU A 94 9.46 4.21 22.03
CA GLU A 94 10.21 5.41 21.63
C GLU A 94 11.19 5.07 20.52
N TYR A 95 10.74 5.22 19.28
CA TYR A 95 11.62 5.22 18.11
C TYR A 95 11.47 6.54 17.37
N GLU A 96 12.55 7.00 16.75
CA GLU A 96 12.45 8.06 15.75
C GLU A 96 11.71 7.50 14.53
N VAL A 97 10.50 8.02 14.28
CA VAL A 97 9.64 7.60 13.16
C VAL A 97 9.69 8.68 12.09
N LYS A 98 10.09 8.29 10.88
CA LYS A 98 10.09 9.20 9.73
C LYS A 98 8.67 9.45 9.23
N PRO A 99 8.40 10.62 8.61
CA PRO A 99 7.13 10.86 7.95
C PRO A 99 6.81 9.73 6.96
N TYR A 100 5.62 9.18 7.13
CA TYR A 100 5.04 8.11 6.35
C TYR A 100 5.79 6.76 6.35
N GLU A 101 6.64 6.50 7.34
CA GLU A 101 7.46 5.29 7.40
C GLU A 101 6.67 3.98 7.31
N TYR A 102 5.48 3.91 7.91
CA TYR A 102 4.62 2.73 7.87
C TYR A 102 3.66 2.70 6.68
N GLN A 103 3.74 3.68 5.77
CA GLN A 103 2.96 3.72 4.54
C GLN A 103 3.73 3.19 3.32
N LYS A 104 4.97 2.70 3.47
CA LYS A 104 5.62 1.94 2.38
C LYS A 104 4.75 0.76 1.96
N VAL A 105 4.86 0.28 0.72
CA VAL A 105 3.98 -0.77 0.17
C VAL A 105 3.91 -1.99 1.09
N ASN A 106 5.07 -2.49 1.54
CA ASN A 106 5.13 -3.70 2.36
C ASN A 106 4.52 -3.51 3.75
N THR A 107 4.81 -2.38 4.42
CA THR A 107 4.29 -2.07 5.75
C THR A 107 2.80 -1.73 5.69
N ASN A 108 2.36 -0.98 4.70
CA ASN A 108 0.95 -0.69 4.48
C ASN A 108 0.15 -1.96 4.15
N LEU A 109 0.69 -2.86 3.33
CA LEU A 109 -0.02 -4.10 2.99
C LEU A 109 -0.30 -4.93 4.24
N ILE A 110 0.71 -5.14 5.09
CA ILE A 110 0.52 -5.94 6.31
C ILE A 110 -0.35 -5.21 7.34
N TYR A 111 -0.28 -3.88 7.39
CA TYR A 111 -1.21 -3.05 8.16
C TYR A 111 -2.66 -3.32 7.73
N GLU A 112 -2.96 -3.18 6.44
CA GLU A 112 -4.31 -3.36 5.91
C GLU A 112 -4.81 -4.79 6.14
N MET A 113 -3.94 -5.79 6.03
CA MET A 113 -4.27 -7.17 6.39
C MET A 113 -4.61 -7.33 7.87
N CYS A 114 -3.88 -6.66 8.77
CA CYS A 114 -4.18 -6.67 10.21
C CYS A 114 -5.57 -6.05 10.47
N ILE A 115 -5.86 -4.89 9.88
CA ILE A 115 -7.16 -4.22 10.01
C ILE A 115 -8.28 -5.10 9.46
N GLN A 116 -8.11 -5.71 8.28
CA GLN A 116 -9.08 -6.65 7.70
C GLN A 116 -9.30 -7.87 8.60
N LYS A 117 -8.23 -8.39 9.21
CA LYS A 117 -8.31 -9.51 10.15
C LYS A 117 -9.10 -9.13 11.39
N ALA A 118 -8.84 -7.98 12.01
CA ALA A 118 -9.60 -7.48 13.16
C ALA A 118 -11.09 -7.35 12.84
N VAL A 119 -11.43 -6.80 11.67
CA VAL A 119 -12.81 -6.70 11.19
C VAL A 119 -13.45 -8.09 11.04
N SER A 120 -12.72 -9.08 10.51
CA SER A 120 -13.22 -10.45 10.36
C SER A 120 -13.46 -11.17 11.70
N GLU A 121 -12.75 -10.77 12.76
CA GLU A 121 -12.91 -11.26 14.14
C GLU A 121 -14.00 -10.51 14.93
N GLY A 122 -14.70 -9.57 14.29
CA GLY A 122 -15.83 -8.85 14.88
C GLY A 122 -15.54 -7.42 15.33
N HIS A 123 -14.31 -6.93 15.18
CA HIS A 123 -13.89 -5.58 15.55
C HIS A 123 -14.13 -4.57 14.42
N GLN A 124 -15.40 -4.25 14.15
CA GLN A 124 -15.80 -3.39 13.02
C GLN A 124 -15.28 -1.95 13.12
N GLU A 125 -14.99 -1.46 14.32
CA GLU A 125 -14.43 -0.13 14.57
C GLU A 125 -13.12 0.13 13.82
N TYR A 126 -12.37 -0.94 13.50
CA TYR A 126 -11.09 -0.85 12.81
C TYR A 126 -11.21 -0.39 11.34
N LEU A 127 -12.40 -0.47 10.74
CA LEU A 127 -12.67 0.09 9.40
C LEU A 127 -12.36 1.59 9.29
N ASN A 128 -12.39 2.32 10.41
CA ASN A 128 -12.15 3.76 10.43
C ASN A 128 -10.66 4.13 10.29
N TYR A 129 -9.73 3.18 10.40
CA TYR A 129 -8.29 3.46 10.38
C TYR A 129 -7.63 3.28 9.00
N PHE A 130 -8.37 2.88 7.98
CA PHE A 130 -7.85 2.88 6.60
C PHE A 130 -7.58 4.30 6.09
N VAL A 131 -6.50 4.47 5.34
CA VAL A 131 -6.29 5.69 4.55
C VAL A 131 -7.27 5.69 3.37
N SER A 132 -8.40 6.37 3.55
CA SER A 132 -9.51 6.44 2.60
C SER A 132 -9.65 7.80 1.91
N ARG A 133 -8.90 8.83 2.38
CA ARG A 133 -8.92 10.19 1.81
C ARG A 133 -7.91 10.31 0.67
N GLY A 134 -8.38 10.51 -0.56
CA GLY A 134 -7.51 10.64 -1.73
C GLY A 134 -6.49 11.80 -1.63
N THR A 135 -6.81 12.88 -0.91
CA THR A 135 -5.86 13.97 -0.65
C THR A 135 -4.70 13.54 0.25
N VAL A 136 -4.95 12.68 1.25
CA VAL A 136 -3.90 12.11 2.12
C VAL A 136 -3.04 11.16 1.31
N SER A 137 -3.65 10.26 0.54
CA SER A 137 -2.92 9.38 -0.38
C SER A 137 -2.03 10.16 -1.36
N ALA A 138 -2.48 11.33 -1.84
CA ALA A 138 -1.67 12.19 -2.69
C ALA A 138 -0.48 12.81 -1.96
N LYS A 139 -0.63 13.21 -0.68
CA LYS A 139 0.49 13.71 0.13
C LYS A 139 1.54 12.62 0.40
N ILE A 140 1.09 11.40 0.72
CA ILE A 140 1.96 10.24 0.91
C ILE A 140 2.72 9.94 -0.38
N ALA A 141 2.02 9.85 -1.52
CA ALA A 141 2.65 9.62 -2.82
C ALA A 141 3.73 10.67 -3.13
N ARG A 142 3.43 11.96 -2.88
CA ARG A 142 4.38 13.05 -3.07
C ARG A 142 5.64 12.88 -2.22
N GLN A 143 5.50 12.48 -0.96
CA GLN A 143 6.65 12.27 -0.08
C GLN A 143 7.57 11.22 -0.70
N PHE A 144 7.03 10.06 -1.07
CA PHE A 144 7.83 8.98 -1.63
C PHE A 144 8.50 9.35 -2.95
N TYR A 145 7.81 10.04 -3.85
CA TYR A 145 8.45 10.58 -5.06
C TYR A 145 9.54 11.60 -4.76
N SER A 146 9.43 12.39 -3.68
CA SER A 146 10.48 13.36 -3.29
C SER A 146 11.71 12.70 -2.65
N GLU A 147 11.60 11.41 -2.32
CA GLU A 147 12.67 10.58 -1.75
C GLU A 147 13.15 9.51 -2.73
N ASP A 148 12.76 9.61 -4.01
CA ASP A 148 13.10 8.65 -5.07
C ASP A 148 12.60 7.21 -4.82
N LEU A 149 11.60 7.06 -3.92
CA LEU A 149 10.92 5.80 -3.63
C LEU A 149 9.76 5.59 -4.61
N ILE A 150 10.10 5.34 -5.88
CA ILE A 150 9.16 5.32 -7.01
C ILE A 150 8.04 4.29 -6.84
N ASN A 151 8.35 3.09 -6.33
CA ASN A 151 7.37 2.02 -6.15
C ASN A 151 6.32 2.39 -5.09
N ASP A 152 6.74 2.95 -3.97
CA ASP A 152 5.85 3.44 -2.92
C ASP A 152 5.01 4.63 -3.41
N GLY A 153 5.63 5.58 -4.12
CA GLY A 153 4.94 6.69 -4.76
C GLY A 153 3.83 6.23 -5.73
N ALA A 154 4.16 5.29 -6.62
CA ALA A 154 3.22 4.76 -7.61
C ALA A 154 2.05 4.00 -6.98
N TYR A 155 2.30 3.22 -5.93
CA TYR A 155 1.26 2.54 -5.15
C TYR A 155 0.22 3.53 -4.63
N TRP A 156 0.67 4.60 -3.97
CA TRP A 156 -0.24 5.61 -3.44
C TRP A 156 -0.90 6.45 -4.51
N SER A 157 -0.20 6.83 -5.58
CA SER A 157 -0.79 7.53 -6.72
C SER A 157 -1.92 6.74 -7.38
N ARG A 158 -1.75 5.41 -7.52
CA ARG A 158 -2.83 4.54 -8.01
C ARG A 158 -4.03 4.53 -7.06
N ARG A 159 -3.79 4.54 -5.75
CA ARG A 159 -4.87 4.64 -4.76
C ARG A 159 -5.65 5.95 -4.91
N VAL A 160 -4.96 7.07 -5.17
CA VAL A 160 -5.62 8.37 -5.42
C VAL A 160 -6.58 8.27 -6.61
N THR A 161 -6.12 7.73 -7.74
CA THR A 161 -6.95 7.64 -8.95
C THR A 161 -8.09 6.63 -8.80
N ASN A 162 -7.91 5.56 -8.02
CA ASN A 162 -9.00 4.64 -7.68
C ASN A 162 -10.08 5.31 -6.83
N LEU A 163 -9.71 6.17 -5.88
CA LEU A 163 -10.64 6.84 -4.98
C LEU A 163 -11.37 8.02 -5.64
N LEU A 164 -10.70 8.76 -6.51
CA LEU A 164 -11.18 10.05 -7.03
C LEU A 164 -11.44 10.04 -8.54
N GLY A 165 -11.09 8.97 -9.24
CA GLY A 165 -11.03 8.93 -10.70
C GLY A 165 -9.80 9.64 -11.27
N LEU A 166 -9.48 9.35 -12.54
CA LEU A 166 -8.28 9.87 -13.20
C LEU A 166 -8.24 11.41 -13.25
N LYS A 167 -9.34 12.04 -13.71
CA LYS A 167 -9.41 13.50 -13.89
C LYS A 167 -9.10 14.25 -12.60
N THR A 168 -9.90 14.00 -11.55
CA THR A 168 -9.79 14.68 -10.26
C THR A 168 -8.56 14.20 -9.48
N GLY A 169 -8.20 12.92 -9.57
CA GLY A 169 -7.00 12.38 -8.93
C GLY A 169 -5.72 13.01 -9.45
N TYR A 170 -5.56 13.11 -10.78
CA TYR A 170 -4.42 13.80 -11.39
C TYR A 170 -4.38 15.29 -11.06
N TYR A 171 -5.53 15.97 -11.01
CA TYR A 171 -5.58 17.37 -10.59
C TYR A 171 -5.05 17.55 -9.15
N ILE A 172 -5.58 16.77 -8.21
CA ILE A 172 -5.22 16.88 -6.78
C ILE A 172 -3.74 16.53 -6.57
N MET A 173 -3.25 15.43 -7.13
CA MET A 173 -1.82 15.09 -7.05
C MET A 173 -0.98 16.17 -7.70
N GLY A 174 -1.34 16.61 -8.91
CA GLY A 174 -0.63 17.61 -9.67
C GLY A 174 -0.38 18.89 -8.89
N ARG A 175 -1.43 19.48 -8.30
CA ARG A 175 -1.28 20.67 -7.45
C ARG A 175 -0.40 20.44 -6.23
N LEU A 176 -0.55 19.30 -5.55
CA LEU A 176 0.22 19.00 -4.35
C LEU A 176 1.71 18.80 -4.67
N PHE A 177 2.00 18.15 -5.79
CA PHE A 177 3.35 17.82 -6.26
C PHE A 177 4.09 19.06 -6.75
N CYS A 178 3.41 20.02 -7.39
CA CYS A 178 3.99 21.30 -7.78
C CYS A 178 4.43 22.17 -6.59
N ASN A 179 3.98 21.88 -5.37
CA ASN A 179 4.42 22.59 -4.16
C ASN A 179 5.74 22.05 -3.58
N ASN A 180 6.37 21.06 -4.21
CA ASN A 180 7.68 20.53 -3.82
C ASN A 180 8.58 20.48 -5.06
N GLU A 181 9.79 21.04 -4.94
CA GLU A 181 10.72 21.19 -6.05
C GLU A 181 11.11 19.85 -6.70
N LYS A 182 11.36 18.81 -5.88
CA LYS A 182 11.73 17.47 -6.36
C LYS A 182 10.61 16.79 -7.14
N THR A 183 9.35 17.09 -6.81
CA THR A 183 8.18 16.49 -7.47
C THR A 183 7.52 17.42 -8.48
N PHE A 184 8.09 18.60 -8.73
CA PHE A 184 7.44 19.65 -9.53
C PHE A 184 7.11 19.19 -10.95
N ALA A 185 8.07 18.53 -11.62
CA ALA A 185 7.89 18.06 -12.99
C ALA A 185 6.78 17.01 -13.09
N ILE A 186 6.77 16.04 -12.16
CA ILE A 186 5.71 15.02 -12.05
C ILE A 186 4.36 15.71 -11.85
N GLY A 187 4.31 16.73 -10.97
CA GLY A 187 3.10 17.50 -10.72
C GLY A 187 2.55 18.21 -11.97
N ALA A 188 3.44 18.84 -12.74
CA ALA A 188 3.08 19.53 -13.98
C ALA A 188 2.53 18.56 -15.03
N ASP A 189 3.14 17.37 -15.17
CA ASP A 189 2.64 16.34 -16.09
C ASP A 189 1.28 15.79 -15.66
N LEU A 190 1.06 15.56 -14.36
CA LEU A 190 -0.25 15.14 -13.84
C LEU A 190 -1.33 16.20 -14.11
N LEU A 191 -1.03 17.48 -13.89
CA LEU A 191 -1.95 18.58 -14.23
C LEU A 191 -2.27 18.61 -15.73
N LYS A 192 -1.28 18.37 -16.59
CA LYS A 192 -1.46 18.30 -18.04
C LYS A 192 -2.38 17.15 -18.44
N GLU A 193 -2.20 15.97 -17.85
CA GLU A 193 -3.09 14.83 -18.09
C GLU A 193 -4.51 15.10 -17.58
N SER A 194 -4.66 15.72 -16.41
CA SER A 194 -5.96 16.16 -15.91
C SER A 194 -6.66 17.16 -16.84
N ALA A 195 -5.91 18.14 -17.36
CA ALA A 195 -6.42 19.12 -18.32
C ALA A 195 -6.87 18.48 -19.64
N LYS A 196 -6.14 17.48 -20.15
CA LYS A 196 -6.54 16.67 -21.32
C LYS A 196 -7.84 15.91 -21.09
N LEU A 197 -8.08 15.46 -19.85
CA LEU A 197 -9.32 14.83 -19.43
C LEU A 197 -10.47 15.83 -19.18
N GLY A 198 -10.27 17.12 -19.48
CA GLY A 198 -11.29 18.17 -19.38
C GLY A 198 -11.43 18.79 -17.99
N ASP A 199 -10.40 18.77 -17.16
CA ASP A 199 -10.39 19.52 -15.90
C ASP A 199 -10.00 20.99 -16.14
N GLU A 200 -10.98 21.90 -16.05
CA GLU A 200 -10.75 23.34 -16.22
C GLU A 200 -9.89 23.94 -15.10
N ASN A 201 -9.97 23.40 -13.88
CA ASN A 201 -9.13 23.89 -12.79
C ASN A 201 -7.67 23.51 -13.01
N ALA A 202 -7.39 22.34 -13.61
CA ALA A 202 -6.04 21.95 -13.99
C ALA A 202 -5.47 22.88 -15.07
N LYS A 203 -6.28 23.26 -16.07
CA LYS A 203 -5.88 24.24 -17.09
C LYS A 203 -5.54 25.58 -16.46
N GLN A 204 -6.44 26.12 -15.63
CA GLN A 204 -6.21 27.39 -14.94
C GLN A 204 -4.95 27.34 -14.09
N TYR A 205 -4.75 26.27 -13.32
CA TYR A 205 -3.58 26.12 -12.46
C TYR A 205 -2.28 26.04 -13.28
N LEU A 206 -2.27 25.35 -14.43
CA LEU A 206 -1.12 25.35 -15.34
C LEU A 206 -0.82 26.74 -15.90
N PHE A 207 -1.83 27.51 -16.28
CA PHE A 207 -1.65 28.90 -16.68
C PHE A 207 -1.06 29.72 -15.54
N ASP A 208 -1.62 29.63 -14.33
CA ASP A 208 -1.13 30.37 -13.16
C ASP A 208 0.32 30.02 -12.82
N ILE A 209 0.71 28.74 -12.91
CA ILE A 209 2.10 28.32 -12.76
C ILE A 209 2.96 28.98 -13.84
N ALA A 210 2.59 28.88 -15.12
CA ALA A 210 3.35 29.43 -16.23
C ALA A 210 3.56 30.95 -16.14
N PHE A 211 2.53 31.69 -15.72
CA PHE A 211 2.58 33.15 -15.59
C PHE A 211 3.31 33.63 -14.33
N ASN A 212 3.14 32.96 -13.18
CA ASN A 212 3.61 33.50 -11.90
C ASN A 212 4.99 32.99 -11.46
N ASN A 213 5.55 31.96 -12.10
CA ASN A 213 6.58 31.14 -11.42
C ASN A 213 7.91 30.94 -12.17
N ASN A 214 8.28 31.79 -13.15
CA ASN A 214 9.50 31.61 -13.96
C ASN A 214 9.70 30.13 -14.38
N VAL A 215 8.64 29.48 -14.83
CA VAL A 215 8.57 28.02 -15.02
C VAL A 215 9.64 27.52 -16.00
N PHE A 216 10.01 28.35 -16.96
CA PHE A 216 11.12 28.06 -17.86
C PHE A 216 12.46 27.91 -17.13
N GLU A 217 12.70 28.65 -16.05
CA GLU A 217 13.94 28.63 -15.26
C GLU A 217 14.00 27.42 -14.31
N LYS A 218 12.86 27.01 -13.74
CA LYS A 218 12.76 25.80 -12.90
C LYS A 218 12.77 24.52 -13.73
N LEU A 219 12.13 24.51 -14.91
CA LEU A 219 12.16 23.37 -15.83
C LEU A 219 13.51 23.23 -16.55
N SER A 220 14.23 24.34 -16.83
CA SER A 220 15.55 24.27 -17.46
C SER A 220 16.59 23.65 -16.52
N LYS A 221 16.59 24.01 -15.23
CA LYS A 221 17.53 23.47 -14.24
C LYS A 221 17.36 21.95 -14.02
N ASN A 222 16.15 21.43 -14.14
CA ASN A 222 15.85 20.00 -13.95
C ASN A 222 16.18 19.14 -15.19
N LYS A 223 16.39 19.76 -16.35
CA LYS A 223 16.76 19.06 -17.59
C LYS A 223 18.27 18.80 -17.69
N ASP A 224 19.07 19.61 -17.01
CA ASP A 224 20.52 19.48 -17.00
C ASP A 224 21.03 18.46 -15.96
N SER A 225 20.22 18.12 -14.95
CA SER A 225 20.52 17.06 -13.96
C SER A 225 20.18 15.63 -14.44
N LEU A 226 19.70 15.47 -15.66
CA LEU A 226 19.39 14.17 -16.29
C LEU A 226 20.39 13.81 -17.41
N LYS A 227 21.54 14.50 -17.46
CA LYS A 227 22.59 14.30 -18.47
C LYS A 227 23.92 13.76 -17.94
N ASP A 228 23.99 13.41 -16.66
CA ASP A 228 25.16 12.75 -16.06
C ASP A 228 24.82 11.32 -15.61
#